data_AF-A0A662WK77-F1
#
_entry.id   AF-A0A662WK77-F1
#
_cell.length_a   1.000
_cell.length_b   1.000
_cell.length_c   1.000
_cell.angle_alpha   90.00
_cell.angle_beta   90.00
_cell.angle_gamma   90.00
#
_symmetry.space_group_name_H-M   'P 1'
#
loop_
_entity.id
_entity.type
_entity.pdbx_description
1 polymer ?
#
loop_
_entity_poly.entity_id
_entity_poly.type
_entity_poly.pdbx_seq_one_letter_code
_entity_poly.pdbx_strand_id
1 'polypeptide(L)'
;MQGGGGGGGGGLRYNAKHPAGKECCNTCEEVTEAFISSDLSLEEAEQKEQCVRESVAEETLAQEGKSCRFTGKMFVNRVAGNFHVALGRTFHRQGRLVHQFRPGQEHSYNASHVIHSLSFGTPCRPS
;
A
#
# COMPACT_ATOMS: atom_id res chain seq x y z
N MET A 1 -32.08 12.38 -25.49
CA MET A 1 -32.05 11.00 -24.96
C MET A 1 -31.43 11.05 -23.58
N GLN A 2 -32.25 10.84 -22.56
CA GLN A 2 -31.82 10.61 -21.18
C GLN A 2 -31.18 9.23 -21.07
N GLY A 3 -30.14 9.15 -20.26
CA GLY A 3 -29.59 7.93 -19.67
C GLY A 3 -28.47 8.39 -18.72
N GLY A 4 -28.51 8.26 -17.40
CA GLY A 4 -29.37 7.47 -16.53
C GLY A 4 -28.49 6.53 -15.72
N GLY A 5 -28.23 6.88 -14.44
CA GLY A 5 -27.92 5.92 -13.38
C GLY A 5 -26.48 5.92 -12.82
N GLY A 6 -26.39 5.98 -11.49
CA GLY A 6 -25.27 5.41 -10.72
C GLY A 6 -24.70 6.34 -9.65
N GLY A 7 -25.23 6.29 -8.43
CA GLY A 7 -24.71 7.05 -7.28
C GLY A 7 -23.34 6.59 -6.79
N GLY A 8 -22.70 7.41 -5.93
CA GLY A 8 -21.54 6.95 -5.16
C GLY A 8 -20.67 8.07 -4.56
N GLY A 9 -20.79 8.25 -3.24
CA GLY A 9 -19.71 8.68 -2.33
C GLY A 9 -19.18 10.11 -2.46
N GLY A 10 -19.28 10.90 -1.39
CA GLY A 10 -18.69 12.25 -1.27
C GLY A 10 -17.17 12.23 -1.18
N GLY A 11 -16.49 11.83 -2.26
CA GLY A 11 -15.03 11.84 -2.36
C GLY A 11 -14.51 13.21 -2.82
N LEU A 12 -13.28 13.55 -2.42
CA LEU A 12 -12.63 14.77 -2.88
C LEU A 12 -12.12 14.63 -4.32
N ARG A 13 -12.14 15.74 -5.05
CA ARG A 13 -11.61 15.86 -6.41
C ARG A 13 -10.16 16.32 -6.35
N TYR A 14 -9.32 15.72 -7.21
CA TYR A 14 -7.91 16.10 -7.36
C TYR A 14 -7.62 16.45 -8.82
N ASN A 15 -6.52 17.19 -9.05
CA ASN A 15 -6.05 17.51 -10.40
C ASN A 15 -5.46 16.29 -11.11
N ALA A 16 -5.25 15.17 -10.40
CA ALA A 16 -4.88 13.88 -10.95
C ALA A 16 -6.12 13.16 -11.49
N LYS A 17 -6.12 12.77 -12.78
CA LYS A 17 -7.20 11.96 -13.35
C LYS A 17 -6.98 10.51 -13.01
N HIS A 18 -7.96 9.87 -12.40
CA HIS A 18 -7.91 8.44 -12.11
C HIS A 18 -7.96 7.62 -13.41
N PRO A 19 -7.17 6.53 -13.56
CA PRO A 19 -7.13 5.73 -14.79
C PRO A 19 -8.48 5.09 -15.15
N ALA A 20 -9.28 4.75 -14.14
CA ALA A 20 -10.67 4.28 -14.29
C ALA A 20 -11.70 5.37 -14.66
N GLY A 21 -11.27 6.61 -14.97
CA GLY A 21 -12.17 7.71 -15.35
C GLY A 21 -13.00 8.30 -14.19
N LYS A 22 -12.63 8.00 -12.94
CA LYS A 22 -13.28 8.56 -11.75
C LYS A 22 -12.89 10.03 -11.56
N GLU A 23 -13.86 10.89 -11.23
CA GLU A 23 -13.62 12.30 -10.91
C GLU A 23 -13.33 12.55 -9.41
N CYS A 24 -13.79 11.64 -8.54
CA CYS A 24 -13.65 11.76 -7.09
C CYS A 24 -12.94 10.51 -6.54
N CYS A 25 -12.09 10.70 -5.54
CA CYS A 25 -11.43 9.62 -4.81
C CYS A 25 -11.94 9.59 -3.36
N ASN A 26 -12.29 8.40 -2.88
CA ASN A 26 -12.83 8.16 -1.53
C ASN A 26 -11.83 7.41 -0.63
N THR A 27 -10.89 6.68 -1.22
CA THR A 27 -9.85 5.91 -0.49
C THR A 27 -8.45 6.41 -0.81
N CYS A 28 -7.49 6.16 0.07
CA CYS A 28 -6.09 6.49 -0.22
C CYS A 28 -5.56 5.74 -1.44
N GLU A 29 -6.02 4.51 -1.67
CA GLU A 29 -5.69 3.72 -2.85
C GLU A 29 -6.13 4.44 -4.14
N GLU A 30 -7.37 4.92 -4.21
CA GLU A 30 -7.87 5.66 -5.38
C GLU A 30 -7.08 6.96 -5.62
N VAL A 31 -6.72 7.68 -4.54
CA VAL A 31 -5.85 8.85 -4.64
C VAL A 31 -4.48 8.46 -5.19
N THR A 32 -3.89 7.38 -4.66
CA THR A 32 -2.57 6.91 -5.07
C THR A 32 -2.56 6.50 -6.53
N GLU A 33 -3.56 5.74 -7.00
CA GLU A 33 -3.70 5.35 -8.40
C GLU A 33 -3.81 6.54 -9.34
N ALA A 34 -4.61 7.54 -8.97
CA ALA A 34 -4.72 8.77 -9.75
C ALA A 34 -3.36 9.50 -9.85
N PHE A 35 -2.63 9.61 -8.74
CA PHE A 35 -1.32 10.26 -8.73
C PHE A 35 -0.25 9.49 -9.50
N ILE A 36 -0.22 8.15 -9.40
CA ILE A 36 0.67 7.27 -10.21
C ILE A 36 0.47 7.51 -11.71
N SER A 37 -0.78 7.71 -12.14
CA SER A 37 -1.13 7.95 -13.54
C SER A 37 -0.96 9.40 -14.01
N SER A 38 -0.46 10.29 -13.14
CA SER A 38 -0.28 11.72 -13.40
C SER A 38 1.18 12.15 -13.28
N ASP A 39 1.47 13.40 -13.61
CA ASP A 39 2.81 13.99 -13.42
C ASP A 39 3.05 14.47 -11.97
N LEU A 40 2.11 14.23 -11.04
CA LEU A 40 2.20 14.65 -9.65
C LEU A 40 2.98 13.63 -8.79
N SER A 41 3.57 14.09 -7.71
CA SER A 41 4.38 13.24 -6.84
C SER A 41 3.53 12.38 -5.90
N LEU A 42 4.00 11.17 -5.59
CA LEU A 42 3.33 10.32 -4.59
C LEU A 42 3.37 10.92 -3.19
N GLU A 43 4.36 11.77 -2.89
CA GLU A 43 4.42 12.53 -1.63
C GLU A 43 3.23 13.49 -1.47
N GLU A 44 2.77 14.12 -2.57
CA GLU A 44 1.57 14.96 -2.56
C GLU A 44 0.28 14.15 -2.39
N ALA A 45 0.27 12.88 -2.81
CA ALA A 45 -0.84 11.96 -2.61
C ALA A 45 -1.00 11.61 -1.12
N GLU A 46 0.11 11.39 -0.42
CA GLU A 46 0.13 11.03 1.01
C GLU A 46 -0.43 12.12 1.91
N GLN A 47 -0.32 13.38 1.48
CA GLN A 47 -0.85 14.54 2.21
C GLN A 47 -2.36 14.74 1.99
N LYS A 48 -3.02 13.93 1.14
CA LYS A 48 -4.47 14.05 0.93
C LYS A 48 -5.25 13.45 2.09
N GLU A 49 -6.43 14.01 2.33
CA GLU A 49 -7.28 13.71 3.48
C GLU A 49 -7.54 12.21 3.66
N GLN A 50 -7.79 11.48 2.57
CA GLN A 50 -8.03 10.04 2.57
C GLN A 50 -6.81 9.29 3.11
N CYS A 51 -5.61 9.63 2.62
CA CYS A 51 -4.36 9.01 3.04
C CYS A 51 -3.98 9.36 4.48
N VAL A 52 -4.21 10.60 4.91
CA VAL A 52 -3.97 11.00 6.30
C VAL A 52 -4.95 10.27 7.24
N ARG A 53 -6.24 10.30 6.93
CA ARG A 53 -7.30 9.67 7.74
C ARG A 53 -7.11 8.17 7.88
N GLU A 54 -6.84 7.49 6.77
CA GLU A 54 -6.61 6.04 6.77
C GLU A 54 -5.34 5.69 7.52
N SER A 55 -4.27 6.50 7.40
CA SER A 55 -3.04 6.24 8.15
C SER A 55 -3.22 6.33 9.67
N VAL A 56 -3.98 7.30 10.16
CA VAL A 56 -4.29 7.41 11.60
C VAL A 56 -5.11 6.21 12.08
N ALA A 57 -6.03 5.73 11.24
CA ALA A 57 -6.81 4.54 11.56
C ALA A 57 -5.93 3.27 11.63
N GLU A 58 -5.01 3.09 10.68
CA GLU A 58 -4.04 2.00 10.68
C GLU A 58 -3.13 2.04 11.92
N GLU A 59 -2.62 3.22 12.28
CA GLU A 59 -1.80 3.41 13.48
C GLU A 59 -2.56 3.05 14.76
N THR A 60 -3.85 3.35 14.81
CA THR A 60 -4.70 2.98 15.96
C THR A 60 -4.89 1.46 16.08
N LEU A 61 -4.94 0.75 14.94
CA LEU A 61 -5.06 -0.71 14.89
C LEU A 61 -3.74 -1.42 15.23
N ALA A 62 -2.62 -0.78 14.90
CA ALA A 62 -1.26 -1.23 15.21
C ALA A 62 -0.97 -1.12 16.72
N GLN A 63 -1.46 -2.09 17.49
CA GLN A 63 -1.22 -2.19 18.93
C GLN A 63 0.15 -2.81 19.23
N GLU A 64 0.84 -2.25 20.21
CA GLU A 64 2.08 -2.81 20.76
C GLU A 64 1.87 -4.26 21.22
N GLY A 65 2.81 -5.14 20.86
CA GLY A 65 2.77 -6.56 21.26
C GLY A 65 1.97 -7.50 20.34
N LYS A 66 1.34 -7.01 19.26
CA LYS A 66 0.69 -7.87 18.27
C LYS A 66 1.68 -8.45 17.25
N SER A 67 1.50 -9.73 16.90
CA SER A 67 2.18 -10.38 15.77
C SER A 67 1.33 -10.32 14.50
N CYS A 68 1.94 -10.07 13.34
CA CYS A 68 1.27 -10.15 12.04
C CYS A 68 1.49 -11.52 11.39
N ARG A 69 0.42 -12.14 10.88
CA ARG A 69 0.50 -13.38 10.09
C ARG A 69 0.20 -13.10 8.62
N PHE A 70 1.18 -13.34 7.76
CA PHE A 70 1.04 -13.21 6.32
C PHE A 70 0.84 -14.59 5.67
N THR A 71 -0.05 -14.67 4.68
CA THR A 71 -0.26 -15.88 3.89
C THR A 71 -0.70 -15.45 2.49
N GLY A 72 -0.01 -15.94 1.47
CA GLY A 72 -0.27 -15.51 0.10
C GLY A 72 0.64 -16.17 -0.93
N LYS A 73 0.50 -15.72 -2.18
CA LYS A 73 1.36 -16.07 -3.31
C LYS A 73 1.69 -14.79 -4.05
N MET A 74 2.93 -14.66 -4.52
CA MET A 74 3.37 -13.52 -5.32
C MET A 74 3.90 -14.02 -6.67
N PHE A 75 3.57 -13.30 -7.74
CA PHE A 75 4.14 -13.53 -9.07
C PHE A 75 5.28 -12.54 -9.26
N VAL A 76 6.47 -13.07 -9.50
CA VAL A 76 7.70 -12.26 -9.69
C VAL A 76 8.39 -12.67 -10.98
N ASN A 77 9.15 -11.75 -11.57
CA ASN A 77 9.99 -12.06 -12.71
C ASN A 77 11.06 -13.07 -12.31
N ARG A 78 11.37 -14.03 -13.20
CA ARG A 78 12.40 -15.04 -12.99
C ARG A 78 13.80 -14.47 -13.26
N VAL A 79 14.23 -13.56 -12.39
CA VAL A 79 15.54 -12.89 -12.42
C VAL A 79 16.13 -12.85 -11.01
N ALA A 80 17.43 -12.54 -10.89
CA ALA A 80 18.04 -12.32 -9.58
C ALA A 80 17.40 -11.10 -8.89
N GLY A 81 17.05 -11.25 -7.62
CA GLY A 81 16.38 -10.19 -6.86
C GLY A 81 16.22 -10.54 -5.39
N ASN A 82 15.61 -9.62 -4.66
CA ASN A 82 15.31 -9.75 -3.24
C ASN A 82 13.86 -9.36 -2.99
N PHE A 83 13.23 -9.99 -2.00
CA PHE A 83 12.01 -9.46 -1.40
C PHE A 83 12.32 -9.13 0.06
N HIS A 84 11.74 -8.04 0.54
CA HIS A 84 11.94 -7.55 1.89
C HIS A 84 10.60 -7.49 2.58
N VAL A 85 10.56 -7.93 3.84
CA VAL A 85 9.44 -7.68 4.76
C VAL A 85 9.99 -6.75 5.83
N ALA A 86 9.48 -5.54 5.90
CA ALA A 86 9.91 -4.56 6.88
C ALA A 86 8.71 -3.77 7.40
N LEU A 87 8.91 -3.18 8.57
CA LEU A 87 7.90 -2.39 9.26
C LEU A 87 7.81 -0.99 8.65
N GLY A 88 6.65 -0.37 8.83
CA GLY A 88 6.40 1.00 8.41
C GLY A 88 5.87 1.12 6.99
N ARG A 89 5.42 2.33 6.67
CA ARG A 89 4.87 2.67 5.36
C ARG A 89 5.99 2.69 4.33
N THR A 90 5.71 2.21 3.13
CA THR A 90 6.64 2.29 2.00
C THR A 90 6.35 3.51 1.15
N PHE A 91 7.38 4.31 0.87
CA PHE A 91 7.30 5.46 -0.01
C PHE A 91 8.36 5.39 -1.11
N HIS A 92 8.07 6.01 -2.26
CA HIS A 92 9.02 6.08 -3.36
C HIS A 92 9.88 7.33 -3.25
N ARG A 93 11.20 7.15 -3.10
CA ARG A 93 12.18 8.24 -3.15
C ARG A 93 13.22 7.93 -4.21
N GLN A 94 13.32 8.79 -5.23
CA GLN A 94 14.29 8.63 -6.33
C GLN A 94 14.24 7.23 -6.99
N GLY A 95 13.03 6.72 -7.26
CA GLY A 95 12.85 5.40 -7.86
C GLY A 95 13.11 4.22 -6.94
N ARG A 96 13.35 4.45 -5.64
CA ARG A 96 13.57 3.40 -4.64
C ARG A 96 12.38 3.33 -3.70
N LEU A 97 11.97 2.11 -3.35
CA LEU A 97 11.02 1.87 -2.27
C LEU A 97 11.78 1.97 -0.94
N VAL A 98 11.34 2.87 -0.07
CA VAL A 98 11.96 3.12 1.25
C VAL A 98 10.91 2.91 2.33
N HIS A 99 11.28 2.25 3.42
CA HIS A 99 10.42 2.08 4.59
C HIS A 99 10.57 3.29 5.51
N GLN A 100 9.46 3.90 5.92
CA GLN A 100 9.41 4.96 6.91
C GLN A 100 9.34 4.35 8.31
N PHE A 101 10.36 4.60 9.12
CA PHE A 101 10.32 4.35 10.57
C PHE A 101 9.84 5.61 11.27
N ARG A 102 9.11 5.46 12.39
CA ARG A 102 8.92 6.60 13.30
C ARG A 102 10.30 6.99 13.87
N PRO A 103 10.64 8.28 13.95
CA PRO A 103 11.86 8.71 14.64
C PRO A 103 11.89 8.13 16.07
N GLY A 104 12.94 7.39 16.43
CA GLY A 104 13.07 6.67 17.70
C GLY A 104 12.63 5.20 17.67
N GLN A 105 12.00 4.73 16.58
CA GLN A 105 11.75 3.30 16.36
C GLN A 105 12.93 2.57 15.71
N GLU A 106 13.97 3.27 15.24
CA GLU A 106 15.12 2.64 14.59
C GLU A 106 15.82 1.57 15.45
N HIS A 107 15.70 1.68 16.78
CA HIS A 107 16.36 0.79 17.74
C HIS A 107 15.39 -0.06 18.56
N SER A 108 14.09 0.18 18.47
CA SER A 108 13.06 -0.53 19.25
C SER A 108 12.18 -1.47 18.41
N TYR A 109 12.35 -1.47 17.09
CA TYR A 109 11.56 -2.35 16.24
C TYR A 109 12.00 -3.82 16.39
N ASN A 110 11.02 -4.72 16.54
CA ASN A 110 11.26 -6.15 16.63
C ASN A 110 10.83 -6.83 15.32
N ALA A 111 11.82 -7.30 14.55
CA ALA A 111 11.60 -8.06 13.31
C ALA A 111 11.69 -9.59 13.50
N SER A 112 11.59 -10.07 14.74
CA SER A 112 11.50 -11.51 15.01
C SER A 112 10.31 -12.10 14.29
N HIS A 113 10.53 -13.16 13.53
CA HIS A 113 9.52 -13.77 12.69
C HIS A 113 9.71 -15.29 12.61
N VAL A 114 8.65 -15.97 12.21
CA VAL A 114 8.65 -17.42 11.96
C VAL A 114 8.20 -17.67 10.53
N ILE A 115 9.05 -18.29 9.73
CA ILE A 115 8.69 -18.74 8.38
C ILE A 115 8.03 -20.12 8.51
N HIS A 116 6.70 -20.16 8.43
CA HIS A 116 5.96 -21.42 8.45
C HIS A 116 6.07 -22.19 7.12
N SER A 117 6.06 -21.47 5.99
CA SER A 117 6.20 -22.04 4.66
C SER A 117 6.65 -20.97 3.67
N LEU A 118 7.65 -21.29 2.86
CA LEU A 118 8.13 -20.48 1.75
C LEU A 118 8.49 -21.43 0.61
N SER A 119 7.88 -21.25 -0.56
CA SER A 119 8.12 -22.08 -1.74
C SER A 119 8.12 -21.23 -3.00
N PHE A 120 8.88 -21.67 -4.00
CA PHE A 120 8.97 -21.02 -5.30
C PHE A 120 8.37 -21.96 -6.35
N GLY A 121 7.37 -21.48 -7.07
CA GLY A 121 6.61 -22.29 -8.03
C GLY A 121 5.52 -23.15 -7.37
N THR A 122 5.09 -24.19 -8.08
CA THR A 122 4.05 -25.09 -7.57
C THR A 122 4.63 -25.96 -6.46
N PRO A 123 4.07 -25.95 -5.23
CA PRO A 123 4.54 -26.81 -4.16
C PRO A 123 4.32 -28.27 -4.56
N CYS A 124 5.40 -29.06 -4.58
CA CYS A 124 5.31 -30.49 -4.82
C CYS A 124 4.59 -31.13 -3.64
N ARG A 125 3.32 -31.51 -3.81
CA ARG A 125 2.64 -32.42 -2.87
C ARG A 125 3.07 -33.84 -3.22
N PRO A 126 3.80 -34.56 -2.36
CA PRO A 126 3.96 -36.00 -2.56
C PRO A 126 2.58 -36.65 -2.43
N SER A 127 2.24 -37.49 -3.41
CA SER A 127 1.06 -38.35 -3.44
C SER A 127 1.15 -39.45 -2.39
#